data_AF-A0A1J0W0E3-F1
#
_entry.id   AF-A0A1J0W0E3-F1
#
_cell.length_a   1.000
_cell.length_b   1.000
_cell.length_c   1.000
_cell.angle_alpha   90.00
_cell.angle_beta   90.00
_cell.angle_gamma   90.00
#
_symmetry.space_group_name_H-M   'P 1'
#
loop_
_entity.id
_entity.type
_entity.pdbx_description
1 polymer ?
#
loop_
_entity_poly.entity_id
_entity_poly.type
_entity_poly.pdbx_seq_one_letter_code
_entity_poly.pdbx_strand_id
1 'polypeptide(L)'
;MEPTGKSTPSGRFYELQREVAAVRRGPYMLTDEIVIAPLTRRQALALSDEPDEERQLAIALGESYAAVVELFDERPLDEWTAFQQDLYAFFFGEGARELPGGSAGS
;
A
#
# COMPACT_ATOMS: atom_id res chain seq x y z
N MET A 1 -27.85 26.39 -8.95
CA MET A 1 -27.66 25.00 -8.48
C MET A 1 -27.17 24.24 -9.69
N GLU A 2 -25.85 24.18 -9.88
CA GLU A 2 -25.28 23.41 -11.00
C GLU A 2 -25.19 21.94 -10.59
N PRO A 3 -25.67 20.99 -11.42
CA PRO A 3 -25.40 19.59 -11.19
C PRO A 3 -23.94 19.34 -11.54
N THR A 4 -23.09 19.16 -10.53
CA THR A 4 -21.74 18.59 -10.70
C THR A 4 -21.91 17.13 -11.12
N GLY A 5 -22.15 16.91 -12.40
CA GLY A 5 -22.20 15.58 -12.99
C GLY A 5 -20.84 14.91 -12.84
N LYS A 6 -20.72 14.03 -11.85
CA LYS A 6 -19.64 13.03 -11.82
C LYS A 6 -19.78 12.24 -13.13
N SER A 7 -18.93 12.52 -14.11
CA SER A 7 -18.91 11.77 -15.36
C SER A 7 -18.66 10.31 -15.01
N THR A 8 -19.62 9.45 -15.33
CA THR A 8 -19.42 8.00 -15.24
C THR A 8 -18.23 7.65 -16.12
N PRO A 9 -17.16 7.02 -15.59
CA PRO A 9 -16.04 6.62 -16.41
C PRO A 9 -16.55 5.73 -17.55
N SER A 10 -16.21 6.10 -18.78
CA SER A 10 -16.62 5.43 -20.02
C SER A 10 -15.42 5.32 -20.96
N GLY A 11 -15.52 4.49 -21.99
CA GLY A 11 -14.40 4.20 -22.91
C GLY A 11 -13.30 3.35 -22.26
N ARG A 12 -12.08 3.44 -22.81
CA ARG A 12 -10.97 2.53 -22.45
C ARG A 12 -10.63 2.52 -20.96
N PHE A 13 -10.80 3.63 -20.26
CA PHE A 13 -10.55 3.70 -18.82
C PHE A 13 -11.50 2.80 -18.02
N TYR A 14 -12.79 2.74 -18.38
CA TYR A 14 -13.76 1.86 -17.74
C TYR A 14 -13.45 0.38 -17.99
N GLU A 15 -13.02 0.03 -19.20
CA GLU A 15 -12.59 -1.33 -19.53
C GLU A 15 -11.37 -1.74 -18.72
N LEU A 16 -10.35 -0.87 -18.63
CA LEU A 16 -9.16 -1.08 -17.79
C LEU A 16 -9.53 -1.28 -16.32
N GLN A 17 -10.47 -0.50 -15.78
CA GLN A 17 -10.94 -0.69 -14.40
C GLN A 17 -11.57 -2.07 -14.20
N ARG A 18 -12.36 -2.56 -15.16
CA ARG A 18 -12.96 -3.90 -15.09
C ARG A 18 -11.93 -5.02 -15.23
N GLU A 19 -10.99 -4.88 -16.16
CA GLU A 19 -9.88 -5.83 -16.38
C GLU A 19 -9.04 -5.96 -15.10
N VAL A 20 -8.67 -4.83 -14.48
CA VAL A 20 -7.90 -4.83 -13.23
C VAL A 20 -8.74 -5.36 -12.06
N ALA A 21 -10.01 -4.97 -11.94
CA ALA A 21 -10.89 -5.44 -10.87
C ALA A 21 -11.07 -6.97 -10.87
N ALA A 22 -10.98 -7.62 -12.03
CA ALA A 22 -11.08 -9.07 -12.14
C ALA A 22 -9.86 -9.83 -11.56
N VAL A 23 -8.69 -9.17 -11.49
CA VAL A 23 -7.44 -9.80 -11.04
C VAL A 23 -6.91 -9.23 -9.71
N ARG A 24 -7.45 -8.09 -9.27
CA ARG A 24 -6.99 -7.42 -8.05
C ARG A 24 -7.37 -8.25 -6.83
N ARG A 25 -6.37 -8.65 -6.03
CA ARG A 25 -6.60 -9.00 -4.62
C ARG A 25 -7.15 -7.73 -3.95
N GLY A 26 -8.26 -7.83 -3.20
CA GLY A 26 -8.91 -6.68 -2.57
C GLY A 26 -7.98 -5.88 -1.64
N PRO A 27 -8.49 -4.90 -0.88
CA PRO A 27 -7.64 -4.22 0.10
C PRO A 27 -7.05 -5.24 1.09
N TYR A 28 -5.84 -4.96 1.58
CA TYR A 28 -5.17 -5.81 2.54
C TYR A 28 -5.85 -5.65 3.90
N MET A 29 -6.43 -6.73 4.41
CA MET A 29 -7.09 -6.73 5.71
C MET A 29 -6.10 -7.20 6.76
N LEU A 30 -5.55 -6.27 7.55
CA LEU A 30 -4.64 -6.59 8.65
C LEU A 30 -5.43 -7.06 9.88
N THR A 31 -6.55 -6.39 10.17
CA THR A 31 -7.55 -6.76 11.16
C THR A 31 -8.94 -6.45 10.60
N ASP A 32 -10.01 -6.75 11.34
CA ASP A 32 -11.37 -6.36 10.96
C ASP A 32 -11.56 -4.83 10.85
N GLU A 33 -10.70 -4.05 11.51
CA GLU A 33 -10.77 -2.59 11.58
C GLU A 33 -9.66 -1.90 10.78
N ILE A 34 -8.53 -2.58 10.54
CA ILE A 34 -7.37 -2.02 9.83
C ILE A 34 -7.33 -2.58 8.41
N VAL A 35 -7.79 -1.75 7.47
CA VAL A 35 -7.85 -2.05 6.04
C VAL A 35 -6.88 -1.16 5.28
N ILE A 36 -5.88 -1.76 4.66
CA ILE A 36 -4.85 -1.05 3.89
C ILE A 36 -5.22 -1.07 2.41
N ALA A 37 -5.49 0.11 1.86
CA ALA A 37 -5.82 0.26 0.45
C ALA A 37 -4.59 0.01 -0.44
N PRO A 38 -4.78 -0.45 -1.69
CA PRO A 38 -3.68 -0.53 -2.64
C PRO A 38 -3.08 0.86 -2.92
N LEU A 39 -1.77 0.90 -3.18
CA LEU A 39 -1.05 2.16 -3.44
C LEU A 39 -1.68 2.98 -4.56
N THR A 40 -1.81 4.28 -4.31
CA THR A 40 -2.14 5.24 -5.35
C THR A 40 -0.90 5.61 -6.16
N ARG A 41 -1.10 6.12 -7.39
CA ARG A 41 0.00 6.67 -8.19
C ARG A 41 0.78 7.77 -7.45
N ARG A 42 0.10 8.56 -6.61
CA ARG A 42 0.74 9.62 -5.83
C ARG A 42 1.66 9.06 -4.75
N GLN A 43 1.20 8.05 -4.02
CA GLN A 43 2.02 7.37 -3.01
C GLN A 43 3.22 6.66 -3.67
N ALA A 44 3.02 5.99 -4.81
CA ALA A 44 4.13 5.35 -5.52
C ALA A 44 5.24 6.33 -5.92
N LEU A 45 4.89 7.56 -6.33
CA LEU A 45 5.88 8.61 -6.61
C LEU A 45 6.54 9.14 -5.33
N ALA A 46 5.77 9.33 -4.25
CA ALA A 46 6.35 9.77 -2.99
C ALA A 46 7.32 8.71 -2.42
N LEU A 47 7.01 7.42 -2.58
CA LEU A 47 7.88 6.31 -2.19
C LEU A 47 9.20 6.28 -2.98
N SER A 48 9.19 6.63 -4.28
CA SER A 48 10.43 6.62 -5.07
C SER A 48 11.44 7.69 -4.64
N ASP A 49 10.95 8.76 -3.99
CA ASP A 49 11.75 9.95 -3.67
C ASP A 49 12.11 10.02 -2.18
N GLU A 50 11.55 9.14 -1.34
CA GLU A 50 11.78 9.13 0.11
C GLU A 50 12.79 8.03 0.48
N PRO A 51 13.97 8.37 1.02
CA PRO A 51 14.97 7.37 1.41
C PRO A 51 14.77 6.79 2.82
N ASP A 52 13.96 7.42 3.67
CA ASP A 52 13.74 6.97 5.05
C ASP A 52 12.66 5.88 5.13
N GLU A 53 13.00 4.74 5.72
CA GLU A 53 12.12 3.56 5.75
C GLU A 53 10.83 3.80 6.55
N GLU A 54 10.90 4.54 7.66
CA GLU A 54 9.72 4.86 8.47
C GLU A 54 8.76 5.78 7.70
N ARG A 55 9.30 6.80 7.04
CA ARG A 55 8.50 7.69 6.17
C ARG A 55 7.94 6.97 4.95
N GLN A 56 8.71 6.07 4.33
CA GLN A 56 8.20 5.23 3.27
C GLN A 56 7.00 4.40 3.76
N LEU A 57 7.10 3.81 4.95
CA LEU A 57 6.00 3.05 5.53
C LEU A 57 4.78 3.95 5.79
N ALA A 58 4.98 5.16 6.32
CA ALA A 58 3.90 6.13 6.52
C ALA A 58 3.21 6.51 5.20
N ILE A 59 3.99 6.69 4.13
CA ILE A 59 3.44 6.97 2.79
C ILE A 59 2.63 5.76 2.29
N ALA A 60 3.15 4.54 2.45
CA ALA A 60 2.52 3.32 1.97
C ALA A 60 1.19 3.03 2.71
N LEU A 61 1.19 3.18 4.04
CA LEU A 61 0.02 2.93 4.88
C LEU A 61 -0.99 4.08 4.87
N GLY A 62 -0.55 5.31 4.60
CA GLY A 62 -1.42 6.48 4.53
C GLY A 62 -2.22 6.69 5.81
N GLU A 63 -3.55 6.75 5.69
CA GLU A 63 -4.45 6.96 6.83
C GLU A 63 -4.39 5.85 7.88
N SER A 64 -3.99 4.63 7.49
CA SER A 64 -3.86 3.49 8.40
C SER A 64 -2.57 3.50 9.22
N TYR A 65 -1.60 4.40 8.93
CA TYR A 65 -0.28 4.40 9.57
C TYR A 65 -0.36 4.40 11.09
N ALA A 66 -1.12 5.34 11.66
CA ALA A 66 -1.22 5.48 13.12
C ALA A 66 -1.77 4.21 13.78
N ALA A 67 -2.83 3.62 13.22
CA ALA A 67 -3.45 2.40 13.75
C ALA A 67 -2.53 1.18 13.64
N VAL A 68 -1.73 1.09 12.57
CA VAL A 68 -0.75 0.01 12.41
C VAL A 68 0.39 0.16 13.42
N VAL A 69 0.91 1.38 13.62
CA VAL A 69 1.95 1.62 14.62
C VAL A 69 1.44 1.26 16.01
N GLU A 70 0.25 1.74 16.39
CA GLU A 70 -0.38 1.41 17.67
C GLU A 70 -0.58 -0.10 17.86
N LEU A 71 -0.94 -0.83 16.79
CA LEU A 71 -1.11 -2.28 16.85
C LEU A 71 0.20 -3.01 17.21
N PHE A 72 1.35 -2.51 16.76
CA PHE A 72 2.64 -3.18 16.87
C PHE A 72 3.61 -2.60 17.92
N ASP A 73 3.33 -1.44 18.51
CA ASP A 73 4.26 -0.71 19.39
C ASP A 73 4.76 -1.55 20.58
N GLU A 74 3.87 -2.37 21.17
CA GLU A 74 4.20 -3.25 22.30
C GLU A 74 4.35 -4.73 21.90
N ARG A 75 4.37 -5.04 20.60
CA ARG A 75 4.44 -6.41 20.09
C ARG A 75 5.88 -6.87 19.86
N PRO A 76 6.12 -8.20 19.86
CA PRO A 76 7.39 -8.76 19.43
C PRO A 76 7.83 -8.30 18.03
N LEU A 77 9.13 -8.03 17.87
CA LEU A 77 9.71 -7.52 16.61
C LEU A 77 9.58 -8.51 15.44
N ASP A 78 9.49 -9.80 15.71
CA ASP A 78 9.28 -10.83 14.69
C ASP A 78 7.87 -10.77 14.08
N GLU A 79 6.85 -10.44 14.87
CA GLU A 79 5.51 -10.16 14.35
C GLU A 79 5.50 -8.95 13.41
N TRP A 80 6.19 -7.87 13.81
CA TRP A 80 6.38 -6.70 12.95
C TRP A 80 7.08 -7.05 11.64
N THR A 81 8.17 -7.81 11.71
CA THR A 81 8.95 -8.22 10.55
C THR A 81 8.12 -9.07 9.58
N ALA A 82 7.32 -10.00 10.12
CA ALA A 82 6.42 -10.83 9.33
C ALA A 82 5.34 -9.99 8.62
N PHE A 83 4.74 -9.02 9.33
CA PHE A 83 3.79 -8.08 8.74
C PHE A 83 4.40 -7.26 7.61
N GLN A 84 5.59 -6.68 7.80
CA GLN A 84 6.24 -5.89 6.76
C GLN A 84 6.48 -6.73 5.50
N GLN A 85 6.98 -7.97 5.65
CA GLN A 85 7.21 -8.88 4.52
C GLN A 85 5.92 -9.20 3.75
N ASP A 86 4.83 -9.49 4.44
CA ASP A 86 3.54 -9.79 3.81
C ASP A 86 2.94 -8.56 3.12
N LEU A 87 3.06 -7.39 3.76
CA LEU A 87 2.64 -6.11 3.19
C LEU A 87 3.41 -5.77 1.91
N TYR A 88 4.72 -6.02 1.87
CA TYR A 88 5.52 -5.83 0.65
C TYR A 88 5.10 -6.79 -0.46
N ALA A 89 4.87 -8.06 -0.14
CA ALA A 89 4.36 -9.03 -1.10
C ALA A 89 2.98 -8.63 -1.65
N PHE A 90 2.13 -8.02 -0.82
CA PHE A 90 0.84 -7.49 -1.25
C PHE A 90 0.99 -6.33 -2.25
N PHE A 91 1.90 -5.38 -2.00
CA PHE A 91 2.06 -4.22 -2.89
C PHE A 91 2.84 -4.52 -4.18
N PHE A 92 3.84 -5.39 -4.13
CA PHE A 92 4.82 -5.55 -5.20
C PHE A 92 4.89 -6.98 -5.77
N GLY A 93 4.20 -7.94 -5.16
CA GLY A 93 4.16 -9.35 -5.58
C GLY A 93 5.13 -10.26 -4.82
N GLU A 94 4.92 -11.58 -4.94
CA GLU A 94 5.81 -12.58 -4.33
C GLU A 94 7.24 -12.46 -4.89
N GLY A 95 8.21 -12.23 -3.99
CA GLY A 95 9.62 -12.03 -4.35
C GLY A 95 10.13 -10.60 -4.22
N ALA A 96 9.25 -9.62 -3.93
CA ALA A 96 9.67 -8.28 -3.50
C ALA A 96 10.22 -8.35 -2.07
N ARG A 97 11.47 -8.81 -1.92
CA ARG A 97 12.11 -9.01 -0.62
C ARG A 97 12.86 -7.80 -0.11
N GLU A 98 13.08 -6.78 -0.93
CA GLU A 98 13.91 -5.62 -0.57
C GLU A 98 13.35 -4.34 -1.22
N LEU A 99 13.28 -3.28 -0.41
CA LEU A 99 13.27 -1.91 -0.92
C LEU A 99 14.54 -1.71 -1.79
N PRO A 100 14.49 -0.95 -2.90
CA PRO A 100 15.71 -0.44 -3.52
C PRO A 100 16.38 0.53 -2.52
N GLY A 101 17.24 -0.01 -1.65
CA GLY A 101 17.82 0.69 -0.51
C GLY A 101 18.41 -0.22 0.56
N GLY A 102 18.04 -1.51 0.57
CA GLY A 102 18.71 -2.52 1.42
C GLY A 102 20.16 -2.71 0.98
N SER A 103 21.08 -2.29 1.85
CA SER A 103 22.54 -2.34 1.69
C SER A 103 23.08 -3.59 0.99
N ALA A 104 23.39 -3.47 -0.31
CA ALA A 104 24.46 -4.25 -0.92
C ALA A 104 25.80 -3.59 -0.55
N GLY A 105 26.35 -3.96 0.60
CA GLY A 105 27.60 -3.42 1.10
C GLY A 105 28.36 -4.45 1.93
N SER A 106 29.12 -5.29 1.22
CA SER A 106 30.28 -6.14 1.60
C SER A 106 30.61 -6.35 3.07
#